data_AF-A0A3N1HJP1-F1
#
_entry.id   AF-A0A3N1HJP1-F1
#
_cell.length_a   1.000
_cell.length_b   1.000
_cell.length_c   1.000
_cell.angle_alpha   90.00
_cell.angle_beta   90.00
_cell.angle_gamma   90.00
#
_symmetry.space_group_name_H-M   'P 1'
#
loop_
_entity.id
_entity.type
_entity.pdbx_description
1 polymer ?
#
loop_
_entity_poly.entity_id
_entity_poly.type
_entity_poly.pdbx_seq_one_letter_code
_entity_poly.pdbx_strand_id
1 'polypeptide(L)'
;MHNPPVPDENLVGHWSDRDLYPHDPEYSEVVFRADGTGWTYWCSWSTEFTVERFRWRVTAPGVLEVEPAVRLSGTWSVVDGGTRHAVEDREPLGTTSFRTYRITDDPLVLELDRPIDTALGGTRFALLSREAVDPAPAHG
;
A
#
# COMPACT_ATOMS: atom_id res chain seq x y z
N MET A 1 7.38 24.46 20.22
CA MET A 1 6.83 23.10 20.31
C MET A 1 6.06 22.86 19.02
N HIS A 2 6.53 21.96 18.16
CA HIS A 2 5.80 21.57 16.96
C HIS A 2 4.92 20.39 17.37
N ASN A 3 3.61 20.51 17.22
CA ASN A 3 2.69 19.40 17.45
C ASN A 3 3.08 18.28 16.47
N PRO A 4 3.17 17.00 16.88
CA PRO A 4 3.33 15.93 15.91
C PRO A 4 2.13 16.01 14.93
N PRO A 5 2.35 15.85 13.62
CA PRO A 5 1.25 15.80 12.67
C PRO A 5 0.33 14.65 13.08
N VAL A 6 -0.95 14.96 13.32
CA VAL A 6 -1.97 13.94 13.55
C VAL A 6 -2.19 13.24 12.20
N PRO A 7 -2.11 11.90 12.13
CA PRO A 7 -2.45 11.17 10.91
C PRO A 7 -3.85 11.56 10.45
N ASP A 8 -4.05 11.81 9.15
CA ASP A 8 -5.39 11.94 8.62
C ASP A 8 -6.09 10.58 8.77
N GLU A 9 -7.01 10.49 9.73
CA GLU A 9 -7.73 9.25 10.05
C GLU A 9 -8.50 8.71 8.84
N ASN A 10 -8.82 9.57 7.86
CA ASN A 10 -9.49 9.13 6.64
C ASN A 10 -8.60 8.28 5.74
N LEU A 11 -7.27 8.43 5.81
CA LEU A 11 -6.32 7.58 5.07
C LEU A 11 -6.19 6.19 5.67
N VAL A 12 -6.44 6.04 6.98
CA VAL A 12 -6.28 4.77 7.69
C VAL A 12 -7.27 3.74 7.14
N GLY A 13 -6.73 2.60 6.73
CA GLY A 13 -7.49 1.52 6.13
C GLY A 13 -6.70 0.73 5.08
N HIS A 14 -7.39 -0.23 4.49
CA HIS A 14 -6.97 -1.06 3.37
C HIS A 14 -7.71 -0.65 2.12
N TRP A 15 -6.93 -0.30 1.11
CA TRP A 15 -7.41 0.20 -0.17
C TRP A 15 -6.93 -0.73 -1.29
N SER A 16 -7.79 -0.99 -2.26
CA SER A 16 -7.51 -1.88 -3.39
C SER A 16 -7.99 -1.25 -4.69
N ASP A 17 -7.25 -1.45 -5.77
CA ASP A 17 -7.68 -1.05 -7.11
C ASP A 17 -8.55 -2.11 -7.81
N ARG A 18 -8.71 -3.29 -7.19
CA ARG A 18 -9.40 -4.45 -7.77
C ARG A 18 -10.85 -4.19 -8.13
N ASP A 19 -11.58 -3.45 -7.30
CA ASP A 19 -12.97 -3.06 -7.58
C ASP A 19 -13.08 -1.98 -8.66
N LEU A 20 -12.01 -1.20 -8.86
CA LEU A 20 -11.93 -0.20 -9.92
C LEU A 20 -11.56 -0.83 -11.26
N TYR A 21 -10.76 -1.90 -11.25
CA TYR A 21 -10.26 -2.59 -12.44
C TYR A 21 -10.45 -4.12 -12.35
N PRO A 22 -11.69 -4.62 -12.38
CA PRO A 22 -12.01 -6.04 -12.08
C PRO A 22 -11.49 -7.07 -13.10
N HIS A 23 -10.94 -6.61 -14.22
CA HIS A 23 -10.42 -7.45 -15.30
C HIS A 23 -8.92 -7.29 -15.51
N ASP A 24 -8.25 -6.50 -14.67
CA ASP A 24 -6.81 -6.32 -14.75
C ASP A 24 -6.10 -7.61 -14.27
N PRO A 25 -5.19 -8.18 -15.08
CA PRO A 25 -4.38 -9.34 -14.65
C PRO A 25 -3.41 -9.01 -13.52
N GLU A 26 -3.23 -7.73 -13.21
CA GLU A 26 -2.45 -7.23 -12.09
C GLU A 26 -3.39 -6.46 -11.16
N TYR A 27 -3.08 -6.46 -9.87
CA TYR A 27 -3.79 -5.57 -8.95
C TYR A 27 -2.86 -5.08 -7.86
N SER A 28 -3.19 -3.89 -7.36
CA SER A 28 -2.45 -3.19 -6.32
C SER A 28 -3.32 -2.92 -5.11
N GLU A 29 -2.69 -2.98 -3.95
CA GLU A 29 -3.28 -2.62 -2.69
C GLU A 29 -2.34 -1.69 -1.92
N VAL A 30 -2.92 -0.84 -1.10
CA VAL A 30 -2.20 0.00 -0.17
C VAL A 30 -2.89 -0.02 1.19
N VAL A 31 -2.10 -0.11 2.24
CA VAL A 31 -2.57 0.01 3.61
C VAL A 31 -1.83 1.12 4.34
N PHE A 32 -2.62 1.92 5.07
CA PHE A 32 -2.13 2.90 6.02
C PHE A 32 -2.61 2.54 7.42
N ARG A 33 -1.68 2.36 8.36
CA ARG A 33 -1.96 2.10 9.77
C ARG A 33 -1.89 3.38 10.59
N ALA A 34 -2.73 3.47 11.63
CA ALA A 34 -2.78 4.62 12.53
C ALA A 34 -1.46 4.91 13.27
N ASP A 35 -0.55 3.92 13.36
CA ASP A 35 0.79 4.07 13.96
C ASP A 35 1.82 4.73 13.01
N GLY A 36 1.41 5.14 11.81
CA GLY A 36 2.29 5.75 10.82
C GLY A 36 3.09 4.73 10.01
N THR A 37 2.79 3.43 10.11
CA THR A 37 3.32 2.40 9.21
C THR A 37 2.34 2.07 8.10
N GLY A 38 2.83 1.52 7.00
CA GLY A 38 1.99 1.10 5.89
C GLY A 38 2.72 0.15 4.97
N TRP A 39 1.99 -0.33 3.97
CA TRP A 39 2.55 -1.17 2.93
C TRP A 39 1.82 -1.00 1.61
N THR A 40 2.54 -1.21 0.50
CA THR A 40 1.94 -1.51 -0.80
C THR A 40 2.08 -2.99 -1.10
N TYR A 41 1.14 -3.52 -1.87
CA TYR A 41 1.19 -4.85 -2.46
C TYR A 41 0.87 -4.72 -3.93
N TRP A 42 1.68 -5.33 -4.78
CA TRP A 42 1.36 -5.57 -6.18
C TRP A 42 1.51 -7.07 -6.43
N CYS A 43 0.62 -7.64 -7.23
CA CYS A 43 0.83 -8.97 -7.77
C CYS A 43 0.24 -9.14 -9.15
N SER A 44 0.81 -10.08 -9.88
CA SER A 44 0.35 -10.52 -11.19
C SER A 44 -0.30 -11.89 -11.10
N TRP A 45 -1.28 -12.16 -11.97
CA TRP A 45 -1.81 -13.52 -12.17
C TRP A 45 -0.74 -14.54 -12.62
N SER A 46 0.42 -14.07 -13.08
CA SER A 46 1.55 -14.92 -13.48
C SER A 46 2.39 -15.47 -12.31
N THR A 47 1.99 -15.22 -11.05
CA THR A 47 2.61 -15.62 -9.77
C THR A 47 3.58 -14.61 -9.13
N GLU A 48 3.95 -13.52 -9.79
CA GLU A 48 4.87 -12.55 -9.18
C GLU A 48 4.16 -11.66 -8.14
N PHE A 49 4.87 -11.27 -7.09
CA PHE A 49 4.42 -10.24 -6.15
C PHE A 49 5.56 -9.34 -5.68
N THR A 50 5.19 -8.14 -5.24
CA THR A 50 6.05 -7.22 -4.50
C THR A 50 5.29 -6.62 -3.31
N VAL A 51 5.97 -6.47 -2.17
CA VAL A 51 5.50 -5.71 -1.00
C VAL A 51 6.52 -4.64 -0.68
N GLU A 52 6.13 -3.37 -0.62
CA GLU A 52 6.96 -2.33 -0.01
C GLU A 52 6.40 -1.93 1.35
N ARG A 53 7.22 -2.04 2.40
CA ARG A 53 6.90 -1.52 3.73
C ARG A 53 7.42 -0.09 3.85
N PHE A 54 6.62 0.80 4.39
CA PHE A 54 6.98 2.21 4.55
C PHE A 54 6.48 2.79 5.88
N ARG A 55 7.08 3.92 6.27
CA ARG A 55 6.47 4.87 7.22
C ARG A 55 5.80 6.00 6.45
N TRP A 56 4.78 6.58 7.06
CA TRP A 56 4.05 7.69 6.46
C TRP A 56 3.60 8.70 7.50
N ARG A 57 3.40 9.93 7.04
CA ARG A 57 2.72 10.99 7.79
C ARG A 57 2.14 12.02 6.84
N VAL A 58 1.11 12.72 7.29
CA VAL A 58 0.55 13.87 6.57
C VAL A 58 1.30 15.13 7.02
N THR A 59 1.99 15.81 6.12
CA THR A 59 2.80 17.00 6.45
C THR A 59 2.05 18.31 6.24
N ALA A 60 1.03 18.28 5.36
CA ALA A 60 0.05 19.33 5.12
C ALA A 60 -1.24 18.68 4.60
N PRO A 61 -2.40 19.35 4.64
CA PRO A 61 -3.63 18.81 4.06
C PRO A 61 -3.42 18.33 2.62
N GLY A 62 -3.71 17.05 2.34
CA GLY A 62 -3.52 16.44 1.02
C GLY A 62 -2.06 16.16 0.64
N VAL A 63 -1.10 16.29 1.56
CA VAL A 63 0.33 16.01 1.30
C VAL A 63 0.82 14.88 2.20
N LEU A 64 1.15 13.76 1.57
CA LEU A 64 1.65 12.54 2.19
C LEU A 64 3.17 12.48 2.04
N GLU A 65 3.89 12.38 3.16
CA GLU A 65 5.30 11.99 3.18
C GLU A 65 5.39 10.47 3.36
N VAL A 66 6.21 9.82 2.54
CA VAL A 66 6.45 8.37 2.59
C VAL A 66 7.95 8.13 2.73
N GLU A 67 8.33 7.34 3.73
CA GLU A 67 9.69 6.83 3.94
C GLU A 67 9.68 5.31 3.72
N PRO A 68 10.06 4.85 2.51
CA PRO A 68 10.16 3.43 2.21
C PRO A 68 11.28 2.78 3.04
N ALA A 69 11.04 1.58 3.55
CA ALA A 69 11.98 0.87 4.41
C ALA A 69 12.54 -0.39 3.74
N VAL A 70 11.67 -1.22 3.16
CA VAL A 70 12.08 -2.48 2.53
C VAL A 70 11.10 -2.88 1.44
N ARG A 71 11.63 -3.40 0.35
CA ARG A 71 10.90 -4.16 -0.66
C ARG A 71 11.14 -5.65 -0.46
N LEU A 72 10.07 -6.42 -0.50
CA LEU A 72 10.08 -7.87 -0.59
C LEU A 72 9.51 -8.26 -1.94
N SER A 73 10.13 -9.19 -2.65
CA SER A 73 9.60 -9.73 -3.90
C SER A 73 9.76 -11.23 -3.96
N GLY A 74 8.99 -11.86 -4.84
CA GLY A 74 9.05 -13.29 -5.08
C GLY A 74 7.77 -13.79 -5.73
N THR A 75 7.38 -15.01 -5.39
CA THR A 75 6.24 -15.69 -6.01
C THR A 75 5.12 -16.02 -5.04
N TRP A 76 3.88 -16.01 -5.51
CA TRP A 76 2.70 -16.45 -4.77
C TRP A 76 2.09 -17.70 -5.41
N SER A 77 1.42 -18.50 -4.59
CA SER A 77 0.73 -19.73 -5.01
C SER A 77 -0.53 -19.94 -4.16
N VAL A 78 -1.46 -20.77 -4.63
CA VAL A 78 -2.61 -21.20 -3.83
C VAL A 78 -2.33 -22.59 -3.24
N VAL A 79 -2.38 -22.71 -1.91
CA VAL A 79 -2.19 -23.97 -1.18
C VAL A 79 -3.35 -24.11 -0.19
N ASP A 80 -4.07 -25.24 -0.25
CA ASP A 80 -5.22 -25.54 0.61
C ASP A 80 -6.30 -24.42 0.65
N GLY A 81 -6.48 -23.72 -0.48
CA GLY A 81 -7.44 -22.61 -0.60
C GLY A 81 -6.96 -21.28 -0.04
N GLY A 82 -5.74 -21.19 0.50
CA GLY A 82 -5.10 -19.96 0.94
C GLY A 82 -3.98 -19.52 0.00
N THR A 83 -3.68 -18.22 0.00
CA THR A 83 -2.52 -17.67 -0.71
C THR A 83 -1.26 -17.87 0.13
N ARG A 84 -0.22 -18.44 -0.48
CA ARG A 84 1.11 -18.60 0.10
C ARG A 84 2.11 -17.78 -0.72
N HIS A 85 2.86 -16.91 -0.04
CA HIS A 85 3.97 -16.16 -0.62
C HIS A 85 5.31 -16.82 -0.29
N ALA A 86 6.20 -16.87 -1.28
CA ALA A 86 7.60 -17.23 -1.14
C ALA A 86 8.44 -15.99 -1.44
N VAL A 87 9.04 -15.41 -0.40
CA VAL A 87 9.94 -14.26 -0.55
C VAL A 87 11.28 -14.77 -1.07
N GLU A 88 11.72 -14.21 -2.19
CA GLU A 88 12.95 -14.57 -2.90
C GLU A 88 14.00 -13.48 -2.76
N ASP A 89 13.58 -12.21 -2.72
CA ASP A 89 14.48 -11.07 -2.56
C ASP A 89 13.98 -10.07 -1.50
N ARG A 90 14.95 -9.39 -0.89
CA ARG A 90 14.74 -8.36 0.13
C ARG A 90 15.71 -7.20 -0.10
N GLU A 91 15.16 -6.08 -0.54
CA GLU A 91 15.92 -4.87 -0.86
C GLU A 91 15.62 -3.76 0.16
N PRO A 92 16.62 -3.24 0.91
CA PRO A 92 16.44 -2.03 1.69
C PRO A 92 16.15 -0.83 0.80
N LEU A 93 15.17 -0.02 1.19
CA LEU A 93 14.85 1.24 0.55
C LEU A 93 15.23 2.41 1.47
N GLY A 94 15.24 3.65 0.96
CA GLY A 94 15.58 4.77 1.83
C GLY A 94 15.31 6.19 1.31
N THR A 95 14.83 6.36 0.08
CA THR A 95 14.54 7.71 -0.42
C THR A 95 13.13 8.13 -0.01
N THR A 96 13.05 8.99 1.01
CA THR A 96 11.80 9.67 1.37
C THR A 96 11.26 10.47 0.20
N SER A 97 9.95 10.42 0.01
CA SER A 97 9.29 11.13 -1.08
C SER A 97 7.91 11.64 -0.67
N PHE A 98 7.36 12.56 -1.47
CA PHE A 98 6.08 13.21 -1.18
C PHE A 98 5.04 12.89 -2.24
N ARG A 99 3.79 12.77 -1.84
CA ARG A 99 2.63 12.58 -2.73
C ARG A 99 1.57 13.60 -2.40
N THR A 100 0.88 14.05 -3.43
CA THR A 100 -0.41 14.71 -3.24
C THR A 100 -1.47 13.62 -3.24
N TYR A 101 -2.39 13.67 -2.28
CA TYR A 101 -3.51 12.74 -2.23
C TYR A 101 -4.84 13.49 -2.10
N ARG A 102 -5.90 12.82 -2.56
CA ARG A 102 -7.29 13.23 -2.37
C ARG A 102 -8.12 12.01 -2.04
N ILE A 103 -9.08 12.16 -1.13
CA ILE A 103 -10.12 11.15 -0.88
C ILE A 103 -11.44 11.71 -1.40
N THR A 104 -12.13 10.96 -2.25
CA THR A 104 -13.48 11.30 -2.72
C THR A 104 -14.51 10.61 -1.86
N ASP A 105 -15.69 11.20 -1.74
CA ASP A 105 -16.85 10.54 -1.15
C ASP A 105 -17.75 9.96 -2.27
N ASP A 106 -18.37 8.80 -2.01
CA ASP A 106 -19.36 8.11 -2.85
C ASP A 106 -18.99 7.90 -4.35
N PRO A 107 -18.20 6.85 -4.68
CA PRO A 107 -17.58 5.90 -3.76
C PRO A 107 -16.36 6.49 -3.05
N LEU A 108 -16.02 5.91 -1.89
CA LEU A 108 -14.82 6.30 -1.15
C LEU A 108 -13.56 5.83 -1.88
N VAL A 109 -12.86 6.76 -2.54
CA VAL A 109 -11.68 6.47 -3.37
C VAL A 109 -10.52 7.34 -2.94
N LEU A 110 -9.37 6.70 -2.69
CA LEU A 110 -8.07 7.34 -2.55
C LEU A 110 -7.47 7.56 -3.94
N GLU A 111 -7.07 8.79 -4.23
CA GLU A 111 -6.34 9.17 -5.44
C GLU A 111 -4.99 9.78 -5.06
N LEU A 112 -3.94 9.34 -5.73
CA LEU A 112 -2.57 9.79 -5.59
C LEU A 112 -2.12 10.46 -6.89
N ASP A 113 -1.27 11.48 -6.78
CA ASP A 113 -0.64 12.10 -7.95
C ASP A 113 0.34 11.17 -8.68
N ARG A 114 0.92 10.21 -7.96
CA ARG A 114 1.83 9.16 -8.47
C ARG A 114 1.90 7.97 -7.49
N PRO A 115 2.35 6.78 -7.93
CA PRO A 115 2.41 5.60 -7.06
C PRO A 115 3.26 5.80 -5.81
N ILE A 116 2.91 5.12 -4.72
CA ILE A 116 3.71 5.13 -3.48
C ILE A 116 5.04 4.41 -3.69
N ASP A 117 4.98 3.21 -4.26
CA ASP A 117 6.14 2.41 -4.58
C ASP A 117 6.91 2.96 -5.79
N THR A 118 8.04 2.31 -6.09
CA THR A 118 8.95 2.84 -7.11
C THR A 118 8.60 2.48 -8.55
N ALA A 119 7.51 1.74 -8.86
CA ALA A 119 7.16 1.46 -10.26
C ALA A 119 5.79 0.82 -10.55
N LEU A 120 5.33 -0.14 -9.73
CA LEU A 120 4.28 -1.10 -10.13
C LEU A 120 2.90 -0.81 -9.51
N GLY A 121 2.83 0.11 -8.55
CA GLY A 121 1.59 0.40 -7.84
C GLY A 121 0.62 1.27 -8.62
N GLY A 122 -0.67 1.11 -8.30
CA GLY A 122 -1.73 2.00 -8.74
C GLY A 122 -1.67 3.40 -8.12
N THR A 123 -2.49 4.30 -8.68
CA THR A 123 -2.71 5.67 -8.15
C THR A 123 -4.12 5.89 -7.65
N ARG A 124 -5.03 4.92 -7.83
CA ARG A 124 -6.43 5.04 -7.44
C ARG A 124 -6.85 3.74 -6.77
N PHE A 125 -7.44 3.85 -5.58
CA PHE A 125 -7.82 2.70 -4.78
C PHE A 125 -9.19 2.94 -4.13
N ALA A 126 -10.09 1.96 -4.22
CA ALA A 126 -11.32 1.95 -3.45
C ALA A 126 -11.03 1.45 -2.03
N LEU A 127 -11.75 1.98 -1.03
CA LEU A 127 -11.64 1.46 0.34
C LEU A 127 -12.24 0.05 0.40
N LEU A 128 -11.41 -0.93 0.77
CA LEU A 128 -11.82 -2.31 1.01
C LEU A 128 -12.24 -2.51 2.48
N SER A 129 -11.47 -1.96 3.42
CA SER A 129 -11.74 -2.06 4.85
C SER A 129 -11.10 -0.91 5.62
N ARG A 130 -11.68 -0.51 6.76
CA ARG A 130 -11.01 0.39 7.72
C ARG A 130 -9.98 -0.33 8.60
N GLU A 131 -9.98 -1.66 8.56
CA GLU A 131 -8.98 -2.47 9.24
C GLU A 131 -7.73 -2.63 8.37
N ALA A 132 -6.58 -2.32 8.94
CA ALA A 132 -5.30 -2.49 8.26
C ALA A 132 -4.76 -3.91 8.46
N VAL A 133 -5.09 -4.80 7.53
CA VAL A 133 -4.60 -6.19 7.50
C VAL A 133 -3.13 -6.21 7.04
N ASP A 134 -2.34 -7.23 7.39
CA ASP A 134 -0.99 -7.43 6.81
C ASP A 134 -1.12 -8.36 5.58
N PRO A 135 -0.46 -8.08 4.45
CA PRO A 135 -0.67 -8.82 3.21
C PRO A 135 0.12 -10.13 3.19
N ALA A 136 1.08 -10.27 4.12
CA ALA A 136 1.92 -11.43 4.27
C ALA A 136 2.09 -11.69 5.78
N PRO A 137 2.00 -12.95 6.25
CA PRO A 137 2.41 -13.27 7.60
C PRO A 137 3.90 -12.90 7.75
N ALA A 138 4.22 -12.15 8.79
CA ALA A 138 5.61 -11.90 9.18
C ALA A 138 6.29 -13.26 9.40
N HIS A 139 7.11 -13.70 8.44
CA HIS A 139 7.99 -14.84 8.67
C HIS A 139 9.10 -14.37 9.63
N GLY A 140 9.12 -15.00 10.81
CA GLY A 140 10.15 -14.82 11.84
C GLY A 140 11.49 -15.47 11.49
#